data_AF-A0A8T5P061-F1
#
_entry.id   AF-A0A8T5P061-F1
#
_cell.length_a   1.000
_cell.length_b   1.000
_cell.length_c   1.000
_cell.angle_alpha   90.00
_cell.angle_beta   90.00
_cell.angle_gamma   90.00
#
_symmetry.space_group_name_H-M   'P 1'
#
loop_
_entity.id
_entity.type
_entity.pdbx_description
1 polymer ?
#
loop_
_entity_poly.entity_id
_entity_poly.type
_entity_poly.pdbx_seq_one_letter_code
_entity_poly.pdbx_strand_id
1 'polypeptide(L)' 'MAEIEGYNLPDELYYTKDHTWARVEDDGNITVGMDAYGAKAAGNIEFIDLPMED' A
#
# COMPACT_ATOMS: atom_id res chain seq x y z
N MET A 1 -13.16 -8.11 -4.86
CA MET A 1 -12.44 -6.93 -5.37
C MET A 1 -13.40 -5.78 -5.41
N ALA A 2 -13.17 -4.78 -4.57
CA ALA A 2 -13.95 -3.54 -4.57
C ALA A 2 -13.30 -2.54 -5.53
N GLU A 3 -14.11 -1.92 -6.38
CA GLU A 3 -13.69 -0.78 -7.19
C GLU A 3 -14.45 0.46 -6.68
N ILE A 4 -13.72 1.49 -6.26
CA ILE A 4 -14.29 2.71 -5.67
C ILE A 4 -13.64 3.89 -6.37
N GLU A 5 -14.43 4.70 -7.08
CA GLU A 5 -13.96 5.90 -7.78
C GLU A 5 -12.75 5.65 -8.72
N GLY A 6 -12.66 4.45 -9.31
CA GLY A 6 -11.57 4.04 -10.20
C GLY A 6 -10.31 3.53 -9.48
N TYR A 7 -10.36 3.37 -8.15
CA TYR A 7 -9.34 2.68 -7.37
C TYR A 7 -9.74 1.23 -7.15
N ASN A 8 -8.83 0.32 -7.47
CA ASN A 8 -8.98 -1.09 -7.16
C ASN A 8 -8.50 -1.35 -5.73
N LEU A 9 -9.36 -1.95 -4.91
CA LEU A 9 -9.02 -2.46 -3.59
C LEU A 9 -9.13 -3.99 -3.59
N PRO A 10 -8.02 -4.71 -3.80
CA PRO A 10 -7.98 -6.16 -3.66
C PRO A 10 -8.38 -6.62 -2.25
N ASP A 11 -9.08 -7.75 -2.16
CA ASP A 11 -9.60 -8.30 -0.90
C ASP A 11 -8.49 -8.93 -0.04
N GLU A 12 -7.35 -9.26 -0.65
CA GLU A 12 -6.16 -9.83 0.00
C GLU A 12 -5.32 -8.79 0.75
N LEU A 13 -5.64 -7.50 0.59
CA LEU A 13 -4.93 -6.40 1.23
C LEU A 13 -5.74 -5.86 2.40
N TYR A 14 -5.04 -5.58 3.50
CA TYR A 14 -5.56 -4.81 4.62
C TYR A 14 -5.20 -3.34 4.40
N TYR A 15 -6.11 -2.41 4.74
CA TYR A 15 -5.92 -0.98 4.51
C TYR A 15 -6.00 -0.19 5.81
N THR A 16 -5.24 0.90 5.88
CA THR A 16 -5.33 1.89 6.95
C THR A 16 -6.00 3.17 6.45
N LYS A 17 -6.31 4.09 7.37
CA LYS A 17 -6.79 5.43 6.99
C LYS A 17 -5.66 6.34 6.50
N ASP A 18 -4.40 5.92 6.65
CA ASP A 18 -3.21 6.71 6.37
C ASP A 18 -2.62 6.39 4.98
N HIS A 19 -3.47 5.92 4.06
CA HIS A 19 -3.12 5.57 2.68
C HIS A 19 -2.05 4.49 2.54
N THR A 20 -2.09 3.49 3.41
CA THR A 20 -1.20 2.33 3.34
C THR A 20 -1.98 1.03 3.28
N TRP A 21 -1.34 0.02 2.72
CA TRP A 21 -1.81 -1.36 2.70
C TRP A 21 -0.79 -2.31 3.31
N ALA A 22 -1.28 -3.45 3.79
CA ALA A 22 -0.49 -4.57 4.24
C ALA A 22 -1.01 -5.88 3.63
N ARG A 23 -0.10 -6.77 3.23
CA ARG A 23 -0.40 -8.13 2.77
C ARG A 23 0.36 -9.13 3.63
N VAL A 24 -0.35 -10.15 4.10
CA VAL A 24 0.25 -11.28 4.81
C VAL A 24 0.74 -12.27 3.76
N GLU A 25 2.03 -12.56 3.75
CA GLU A 25 2.64 -13.54 2.86
C GLU A 25 2.60 -14.95 3.47
N ASP A 26 2.78 -15.98 2.64
CA ASP A 26 2.70 -17.39 3.06
C ASP A 26 3.77 -17.80 4.09
N ASP A 27 4.90 -17.09 4.13
CA ASP A 27 6.01 -17.32 5.07
C ASP A 27 5.85 -16.58 6.41
N GLY A 28 4.73 -15.87 6.59
CA GLY A 28 4.42 -15.09 7.79
C GLY A 28 5.03 -13.68 7.79
N ASN A 29 5.77 -13.29 6.75
CA ASN A 29 6.18 -11.89 6.58
C ASN A 29 5.00 -11.02 6.15
N ILE A 30 5.15 -9.71 6.37
CA ILE A 30 4.14 -8.72 5.98
C ILE A 30 4.78 -7.75 4.99
N THR A 31 4.25 -7.73 3.77
CA THR A 31 4.58 -6.70 2.78
C THR A 31 3.71 -5.49 3.05
N VAL A 32 4.30 -4.30 3.10
CA VAL A 32 3.57 -3.03 3.27
C VAL A 32 3.85 -2.07 2.11
N GLY A 33 2.91 -1.18 1.83
CA GLY A 33 3.07 -0.16 0.80
C GLY A 33 2.06 0.98 0.92
N MET A 34 2.19 1.96 0.04
CA MET A 34 1.22 3.04 -0.13
C MET A 34 0.09 2.58 -1.05
N ASP A 35 -1.16 2.92 -0.73
CA ASP A 35 -2.32 2.57 -1.54
C ASP A 35 -2.39 3.39 -2.84
N ALA A 36 -3.25 2.96 -3.77
CA ALA A 36 -3.39 3.60 -5.07
C ALA A 36 -3.85 5.06 -4.99
N TYR A 37 -4.61 5.42 -3.95
CA TYR A 37 -5.07 6.78 -3.73
C TYR A 37 -3.92 7.67 -3.26
N GLY A 38 -3.17 7.23 -2.25
CA GLY A 38 -1.99 7.91 -1.71
C GLY A 38 -0.93 8.10 -2.79
N ALA A 39 -0.67 7.07 -3.60
CA ALA A 39 0.28 7.15 -4.70
C ALA A 39 -0.11 8.21 -5.74
N LYS A 40 -1.40 8.27 -6.11
CA LYS A 40 -1.88 9.30 -7.04
C LYS A 40 -1.84 10.69 -6.42
N ALA A 41 -2.14 10.83 -5.13
CA ALA A 41 -2.07 12.10 -4.41
C ALA A 41 -0.63 12.62 -4.28
N ALA A 42 0.34 11.72 -4.08
CA ALA A 42 1.77 12.05 -4.06
C ALA A 42 2.30 12.50 -5.42
N GLY A 43 1.71 12.00 -6.51
CA GLY A 43 2.12 12.32 -7.88
C GLY A 43 3.40 11.59 -8.28
N ASN A 44 4.35 12.29 -8.88
CA ASN A 44 5.63 11.68 -9.27
C ASN A 44 6.54 11.52 -8.05
N ILE A 45 6.81 10.27 -7.67
CA ILE A 45 7.69 9.95 -6.56
C ILE A 45 9.15 9.99 -7.06
N GLU A 46 9.92 10.97 -6.60
CA GLU A 46 11.34 11.11 -6.97
C GLU A 46 12.28 10.38 -5.98
N PHE A 47 11.86 10.21 -4.73
CA PHE A 47 12.66 9.64 -3.66
C PHE A 47 11.78 8.91 -2.64
N ILE A 48 12.30 7.79 -2.10
CA ILE A 48 11.67 7.04 -1.01
C ILE A 48 12.76 6.80 0.04
N ASP A 49 12.50 7.24 1.27
CA ASP A 49 13.34 6.94 2.43
C ASP A 49 12.77 5.72 3.14
N LEU A 50 13.48 4.60 3.08
CA LEU A 50 13.10 3.36 3.75
C LEU A 50 13.88 3.21 5.06
N PRO A 51 13.27 2.65 6.11
CA PRO A 51 14.00 2.34 7.33
C PRO A 51 15.17 1.40 7.01
N MET A 52 16.30 1.60 7.69
CA MET A 52 17.41 0.66 7.62
C MET A 52 17.04 -0.61 8.39
N GLU A 53 17.40 -1.76 7.86
CA GLU A 53 17.41 -3.00 8.65
C GLU A 53 18.55 -2.90 9.67
N ASP A 54 18.24 -3.19 10.94
CA ASP A 54 19.24 -3.31 12.02
C ASP A 54 20.04 -4.62 11.91
#